data_AF-A0AAD8HJ82-F1
#
_entry.id   AF-A0AAD8HJ82-F1
#
_cell.length_a   1.000
_cell.length_b   1.000
_cell.length_c   1.000
_cell.angle_alpha   90.00
_cell.angle_beta   90.00
_cell.angle_gamma   90.00
#
_symmetry.space_group_name_H-M   'P 1'
#
loop_
_entity.id
_entity.type
_entity.pdbx_description
1 polymer ?
#
loop_
_entity_poly.entity_id
_entity_poly.type
_entity_poly.pdbx_seq_one_letter_code
_entity_poly.pdbx_strand_id
1 'polypeptide(L)'
;MARNETSMADIPNDIQKHMLKLVTINNGASDFVRATASCKQWKEFAEDANILKTVKFGSTHKIDESFWKKNGFLVKCANANNKRASDIIARKKREDNLRRMLQIQKGVLEYRPDLPESIKELRRTDLVFFSYGI
;
A
#
# COMPACT_ATOMS: atom_id res chain seq x y z
N MET A 1 -35.28 -14.39 32.85
CA MET A 1 -34.70 -13.12 32.37
C MET A 1 -34.54 -13.25 30.86
N ALA A 2 -35.36 -12.52 30.08
CA ALA A 2 -35.14 -12.44 28.65
C ALA A 2 -33.81 -11.72 28.40
N ARG A 3 -32.89 -12.33 27.65
CA ARG A 3 -31.75 -11.59 27.10
C ARG A 3 -32.36 -10.54 26.17
N ASN A 4 -32.24 -9.27 26.53
CA ASN A 4 -32.44 -8.20 25.55
C ASN A 4 -31.34 -8.41 24.51
N GLU A 5 -31.70 -8.97 23.37
CA GLU A 5 -30.81 -9.10 22.22
C GLU A 5 -30.58 -7.70 21.66
N THR A 6 -29.60 -6.99 22.21
CA THR A 6 -29.13 -5.74 21.62
C THR A 6 -28.49 -6.07 20.28
N SER A 7 -29.14 -5.67 19.19
CA SER A 7 -28.61 -5.86 17.84
C SER A 7 -27.52 -4.82 17.60
N MET A 8 -26.47 -5.21 16.87
CA MET A 8 -25.48 -4.25 16.38
C MET A 8 -26.13 -3.18 15.48
N ALA A 9 -27.27 -3.49 14.86
CA ALA A 9 -28.05 -2.56 14.06
C ALA A 9 -28.71 -1.44 14.89
N ASP A 10 -28.89 -1.64 16.21
CA ASP A 10 -29.49 -0.66 17.11
C ASP A 10 -28.48 0.44 17.53
N ILE A 11 -27.19 0.23 17.23
CA ILE A 11 -26.14 1.19 17.54
C ILE A 11 -26.20 2.35 16.53
N PRO A 12 -26.24 3.61 16.98
CA PRO A 12 -26.15 4.78 16.11
C PRO A 12 -24.97 4.73 15.12
N ASN A 13 -25.21 5.14 13.88
CA ASN A 13 -24.24 5.07 12.78
C ASN A 13 -22.94 5.84 13.06
N ASP A 14 -23.02 6.95 13.78
CA ASP A 14 -21.87 7.75 14.20
C ASP A 14 -20.96 6.98 15.17
N ILE A 15 -21.54 6.24 16.12
CA ILE A 15 -20.81 5.37 17.04
C ILE A 15 -20.15 4.23 16.25
N GLN A 16 -20.87 3.61 15.32
CA GLN A 16 -20.29 2.56 14.46
C GLN A 16 -19.11 3.10 13.64
N LYS A 17 -19.26 4.24 12.96
CA LYS A 17 -18.16 4.91 12.25
C LYS A 17 -16.98 5.22 13.16
N HIS A 18 -17.24 5.64 14.39
CA HIS A 18 -16.19 5.89 15.38
C HIS A 18 -15.46 4.60 15.76
N MET A 19 -16.17 3.49 16.00
CA MET A 19 -15.56 2.17 16.26
C MET A 19 -14.67 1.74 15.10
N LEU A 20 -15.13 1.92 13.86
CA LEU A 20 -14.33 1.57 12.68
C LEU A 20 -13.05 2.42 12.58
N LYS A 21 -13.14 3.71 12.93
CA LYS A 21 -11.99 4.61 13.03
C LYS A 21 -11.02 4.20 14.15
N LEU A 22 -11.49 3.59 15.24
CA LEU A 22 -10.60 3.04 16.26
C LEU A 22 -9.84 1.82 15.73
N VAL A 23 -10.48 0.96 14.94
CA VAL A 23 -9.84 -0.20 14.29
C VAL A 23 -8.73 0.26 13.34
N THR A 24 -8.97 1.30 12.52
CA THR A 24 -7.95 1.83 11.59
C THR A 24 -6.70 2.36 12.31
N ILE A 25 -6.90 2.98 13.48
CA ILE A 25 -5.83 3.60 14.27
C ILE A 25 -5.03 2.55 15.03
N ASN A 26 -5.67 1.50 15.56
CA ASN A 26 -5.00 0.57 16.48
C ASN A 26 -4.48 -0.69 15.77
N ASN A 27 -5.21 -1.22 14.80
CA ASN A 27 -4.95 -2.54 14.22
C ASN A 27 -4.44 -2.46 12.77
N GLY A 28 -4.69 -1.33 12.11
CA GLY A 28 -4.17 -1.04 10.78
C GLY A 28 -4.97 -1.69 9.64
N ALA A 29 -4.40 -1.65 8.44
CA ALA A 29 -5.13 -1.87 7.20
C ALA A 29 -5.67 -3.30 7.00
N SER A 30 -4.95 -4.33 7.45
CA SER A 30 -5.39 -5.74 7.25
C SER A 30 -6.63 -6.06 8.09
N ASP A 31 -6.59 -5.73 9.38
CA ASP A 31 -7.72 -5.95 10.29
C ASP A 31 -8.93 -5.09 9.94
N PHE A 32 -8.69 -3.87 9.45
CA PHE A 32 -9.75 -3.02 8.91
C PHE A 32 -10.46 -3.68 7.71
N VAL A 33 -9.71 -4.21 6.74
CA VAL A 33 -10.30 -4.90 5.57
C VAL A 33 -11.10 -6.12 6.02
N ARG A 34 -10.60 -6.87 7.01
CA ARG A 34 -11.33 -8.02 7.57
C ARG A 34 -12.62 -7.59 8.28
N ALA A 35 -12.55 -6.55 9.11
CA ALA A 35 -13.73 -6.02 9.81
C ALA A 35 -14.81 -5.54 8.84
N THR A 36 -14.40 -4.88 7.76
CA THR A 36 -15.32 -4.30 6.77
C THR A 36 -15.91 -5.33 5.79
N ALA A 37 -15.27 -6.49 5.65
CA ALA A 37 -15.81 -7.62 4.91
C ALA A 37 -16.94 -8.37 5.65
N SER A 38 -17.14 -8.10 6.94
CA SER A 38 -18.11 -8.84 7.77
C SER A 38 -19.57 -8.54 7.43
N CYS A 39 -19.90 -7.29 7.08
CA CYS A 39 -21.26 -6.93 6.68
C CYS A 39 -21.31 -5.72 5.72
N LYS A 40 -22.45 -5.57 5.05
CA LYS A 40 -22.68 -4.50 4.05
C LYS A 40 -22.55 -3.09 4.66
N GLN A 41 -23.06 -2.88 5.87
CA GLN A 41 -23.01 -1.59 6.54
C GLN A 41 -21.57 -1.16 6.86
N TRP A 42 -20.74 -2.06 7.38
CA TRP A 42 -19.33 -1.77 7.61
C TRP A 42 -18.59 -1.46 6.31
N LYS A 43 -18.92 -2.18 5.22
CA LYS A 43 -18.35 -1.92 3.90
C LYS A 43 -18.71 -0.53 3.40
N GLU A 44 -19.93 -0.05 3.62
CA GLU A 44 -20.34 1.30 3.24
C GLU A 44 -19.62 2.37 4.07
N PHE A 45 -19.48 2.17 5.38
CA PHE A 45 -18.69 3.07 6.23
C PHE A 45 -17.19 3.06 5.88
N ALA A 46 -16.67 1.94 5.41
CA ALA A 46 -15.28 1.81 5.01
C ALA A 46 -14.89 2.74 3.85
N GLU A 47 -15.85 3.12 3.00
CA GLU A 47 -15.61 4.03 1.87
C GLU A 47 -15.63 5.51 2.30
N ASP A 48 -15.92 5.82 3.57
CA ASP A 48 -15.87 7.19 4.10
C ASP A 48 -14.43 7.72 4.08
N ALA A 49 -14.23 8.85 3.38
CA ALA A 49 -12.92 9.47 3.23
C ALA A 49 -12.25 9.81 4.57
N ASN A 50 -13.03 10.18 5.59
CA ASN A 50 -12.50 10.50 6.91
C ASN A 50 -11.94 9.26 7.62
N ILE A 51 -12.51 8.10 7.34
CA ILE A 51 -12.03 6.82 7.89
C ILE A 51 -10.80 6.36 7.11
N LEU A 52 -10.86 6.37 5.78
CA LEU A 52 -9.75 5.99 4.89
C LEU A 52 -8.47 6.80 5.14
N LYS A 53 -8.61 8.09 5.48
CA LYS A 53 -7.48 8.97 5.83
C LYS A 53 -6.74 8.53 7.09
N THR A 54 -7.40 7.82 8.00
CA THR A 54 -6.81 7.37 9.29
C THR A 54 -6.18 5.99 9.25
N VAL A 55 -6.35 5.25 8.15
CA VAL A 55 -5.82 3.90 7.99
C VAL A 55 -4.30 3.90 8.13
N LYS A 56 -3.80 3.12 9.08
CA LYS A 56 -2.37 2.86 9.23
C LYS A 56 -1.95 1.68 8.36
N PHE A 57 -0.92 1.91 7.56
CA PHE A 57 -0.24 0.87 6.79
C PHE A 57 1.08 0.51 7.48
N GLY A 58 1.35 -0.79 7.59
CA GLY A 58 2.64 -1.30 8.05
C GLY A 58 3.74 -1.12 7.00
N SER A 59 4.86 -1.82 7.17
CA SER A 59 5.97 -1.83 6.21
C SER A 59 5.49 -2.29 4.83
N THR A 60 6.00 -1.68 3.77
CA THR A 60 5.58 -1.93 2.37
C THR A 60 5.65 -3.40 1.97
N HIS A 61 6.60 -4.15 2.53
CA HIS A 61 6.83 -5.57 2.26
C HIS A 61 5.75 -6.50 2.82
N LYS A 62 4.87 -5.99 3.70
CA LYS A 62 3.77 -6.76 4.32
C LYS A 62 2.40 -6.42 3.72
N ILE A 63 2.36 -5.59 2.68
CA ILE A 63 1.12 -5.20 2.04
C ILE A 63 0.79 -6.20 0.94
N ASP A 64 -0.36 -6.84 1.08
CA ASP A 64 -0.91 -7.81 0.12
C ASP A 64 -1.00 -7.20 -1.30
N GLU A 65 -0.66 -7.99 -2.33
CA GLU A 65 -0.68 -7.55 -3.73
C GLU A 65 -2.03 -6.98 -4.18
N SER A 66 -3.14 -7.49 -3.62
CA SER A 66 -4.49 -7.01 -3.91
C SER A 66 -4.70 -5.53 -3.58
N PHE A 67 -3.95 -4.99 -2.62
CA PHE A 67 -4.05 -3.60 -2.19
C PHE A 67 -3.50 -2.64 -3.24
N TRP A 68 -2.56 -3.10 -4.08
CA TRP A 68 -1.85 -2.32 -5.09
C TRP A 68 -2.61 -2.19 -6.43
N LYS A 69 -3.71 -2.94 -6.60
CA LYS A 69 -4.53 -2.86 -7.81
C LYS A 69 -5.05 -1.43 -8.03
N LYS A 70 -5.41 -1.09 -9.28
CA LYS A 70 -5.91 0.25 -9.65
C LYS A 70 -7.07 0.76 -8.78
N ASN A 71 -7.93 -0.15 -8.32
CA ASN A 71 -9.03 0.12 -7.38
C ASN A 71 -8.81 -0.57 -6.02
N GLY A 72 -7.56 -0.92 -5.73
CA GLY A 72 -7.15 -1.58 -4.50
C GLY A 72 -7.21 -0.64 -3.31
N PHE A 73 -7.22 -1.23 -2.11
CA PHE A 73 -7.45 -0.50 -0.86
C PHE A 73 -6.41 0.60 -0.60
N LEU A 74 -5.14 0.36 -0.94
CA LEU A 74 -4.08 1.36 -0.79
C LEU A 74 -4.32 2.60 -1.67
N VAL A 75 -4.76 2.39 -2.91
CA VAL A 75 -5.07 3.47 -3.85
C VAL A 75 -6.28 4.27 -3.37
N LYS A 76 -7.32 3.60 -2.86
CA LYS A 76 -8.47 4.27 -2.25
C LYS A 76 -8.06 5.17 -1.09
N CYS A 77 -7.20 4.68 -0.19
CA CYS A 77 -6.68 5.49 0.92
C CYS A 77 -5.87 6.70 0.42
N ALA A 78 -5.02 6.52 -0.58
CA ALA A 78 -4.25 7.63 -1.16
C ALA A 78 -5.16 8.72 -1.76
N ASN A 79 -6.21 8.31 -2.50
CA ASN A 79 -7.21 9.23 -3.04
C ASN A 79 -8.00 9.97 -1.94
N ALA A 80 -8.16 9.36 -0.76
CA ALA A 80 -8.74 9.99 0.42
C ALA A 80 -7.75 10.88 1.21
N ASN A 81 -6.62 11.27 0.60
CA ASN A 81 -5.56 12.08 1.22
C ASN A 81 -4.86 11.40 2.40
N ASN A 82 -4.75 10.07 2.40
CA ASN A 82 -3.88 9.36 3.34
C ASN A 82 -2.41 9.52 2.92
N LYS A 83 -1.68 10.41 3.58
CA LYS A 83 -0.27 10.71 3.29
C LYS A 83 0.61 9.45 3.29
N ARG A 84 0.39 8.55 4.25
CA ARG A 84 1.18 7.32 4.36
C ARG A 84 0.95 6.40 3.17
N ALA A 85 -0.30 6.26 2.70
CA ALA A 85 -0.62 5.49 1.50
C ALA A 85 0.05 6.09 0.25
N SER A 86 0.00 7.42 0.09
CA SER A 86 0.66 8.12 -1.00
C SER A 86 2.18 7.93 -1.00
N ASP A 87 2.82 8.01 0.17
CA ASP A 87 4.26 7.79 0.33
C ASP A 87 4.67 6.36 -0.06
N ILE A 88 3.85 5.38 0.33
CA ILE A 88 4.04 3.96 -0.01
C ILE A 88 3.97 3.75 -1.53
N ILE A 89 2.97 4.33 -2.20
CA ILE A 89 2.82 4.27 -3.66
C ILE A 89 4.02 4.94 -4.35
N ALA A 90 4.43 6.11 -3.89
CA ALA A 90 5.56 6.84 -4.47
C ALA A 90 6.89 6.09 -4.29
N ARG A 91 7.09 5.44 -3.14
CA ARG A 91 8.27 4.59 -2.89
C ARG A 91 8.29 3.39 -3.83
N LYS A 92 7.18 2.66 -3.94
CA LYS A 92 7.08 1.50 -4.82
C LYS A 92 7.34 1.85 -6.28
N LYS A 93 6.79 2.97 -6.76
CA LYS A 93 7.03 3.46 -8.12
C LYS A 93 8.52 3.76 -8.38
N ARG A 94 9.22 4.34 -7.39
CA ARG A 94 10.67 4.58 -7.48
C ARG A 94 11.45 3.26 -7.55
N GLU A 95 11.14 2.30 -6.69
CA GLU A 95 11.76 0.97 -6.70
C GLU A 95 11.53 0.24 -8.03
N ASP A 96 10.33 0.29 -8.59
CA ASP A 96 10.00 -0.35 -9.87
C ASP A 96 10.71 0.34 -11.05
N ASN A 97 10.82 1.67 -11.03
CA ASN A 97 11.60 2.42 -12.03
C ASN A 97 13.08 2.06 -11.97
N LEU A 98 13.67 2.01 -10.77
CA LEU A 98 15.06 1.60 -10.57
C LEU A 98 15.28 0.18 -11.11
N ARG A 99 14.40 -0.77 -10.80
CA ARG A 99 14.47 -2.15 -11.33
C ARG A 99 14.45 -2.18 -12.85
N ARG A 100 13.59 -1.40 -13.51
CA ARG A 100 13.54 -1.30 -14.98
C ARG A 100 14.85 -0.73 -15.54
N MET A 101 15.39 0.33 -14.93
CA MET A 101 16.66 0.92 -15.37
C MET A 101 17.82 -0.08 -15.26
N LEU A 102 17.90 -0.82 -14.15
CA LEU A 102 18.92 -1.86 -13.96
C LEU A 102 18.78 -2.99 -14.99
N GLN A 103 17.56 -3.41 -15.33
CA GLN A 103 17.33 -4.42 -16.37
C GLN A 103 17.76 -3.94 -17.76
N ILE A 104 17.45 -2.68 -18.11
CA ILE A 104 17.90 -2.07 -19.37
C ILE A 104 19.43 -2.02 -19.42
N GLN A 105 20.09 -1.58 -18.35
CA GLN A 105 21.55 -1.52 -18.31
C GLN A 105 22.20 -2.90 -18.45
N LYS A 106 21.65 -3.93 -17.81
CA LYS A 106 22.10 -5.32 -17.97
C LYS A 106 21.94 -5.80 -19.41
N GLY A 107 20.76 -5.58 -20.01
CA GLY A 107 20.52 -5.94 -21.41
C GLY A 107 21.48 -5.23 -22.37
N VAL A 108 21.80 -3.95 -22.14
CA VAL A 108 22.78 -3.23 -22.99
C VAL A 108 24.18 -3.85 -22.88
N LEU A 109 24.61 -4.27 -21.68
CA LEU A 109 25.89 -4.94 -21.50
C LEU A 109 25.94 -6.32 -22.18
N GLU A 110 24.82 -7.04 -22.20
CA GLU A 110 24.70 -8.36 -22.84
C GLU A 110 24.63 -8.28 -24.37
N TYR A 111 23.96 -7.27 -24.93
CA TYR A 111 23.71 -7.14 -26.39
C TYR A 111 24.70 -6.23 -27.14
N ARG A 112 25.62 -5.56 -26.44
CA ARG A 112 26.70 -4.74 -27.04
C ARG A 112 28.08 -5.18 -26.51
N PRO A 113 28.55 -6.38 -26.87
CA PRO A 113 29.87 -6.87 -26.45
C PRO A 113 31.01 -6.04 -27.03
N ASP A 114 30.75 -5.28 -28.10
CA ASP A 114 31.63 -4.34 -28.80
C ASP A 114 31.93 -3.07 -28.00
N LEU A 115 31.23 -2.81 -26.90
CA LEU A 115 31.53 -1.67 -26.04
C LEU A 115 32.96 -1.76 -25.47
N PRO A 116 33.71 -0.63 -25.47
CA PRO A 116 35.00 -0.55 -24.79
C PRO A 116 34.88 -0.97 -23.32
N GLU A 117 35.86 -1.72 -22.82
CA GLU A 117 35.80 -2.27 -21.44
C GLU A 117 35.73 -1.16 -20.38
N SER A 118 36.34 0.00 -20.64
CA SER A 118 36.23 1.19 -19.79
C SER A 118 34.78 1.69 -19.62
N ILE A 119 33.94 1.57 -20.65
CA ILE A 119 32.53 1.93 -20.59
C ILE A 119 31.71 0.85 -19.88
N LYS A 120 32.09 -0.43 -20.04
CA LYS A 120 31.46 -1.54 -19.31
C LYS A 120 31.75 -1.47 -17.82
N GLU A 121 32.98 -1.16 -17.43
CA GLU A 121 33.37 -0.95 -16.03
C GLU A 121 32.61 0.19 -15.40
N LEU A 122 32.54 1.36 -16.06
CA LEU A 122 31.78 2.52 -15.56
C LEU A 122 30.31 2.17 -15.29
N ARG A 123 29.68 1.42 -16.20
CA ARG A 123 28.29 0.97 -16.04
C ARG A 123 28.13 -0.11 -14.96
N ARG A 124 29.14 -0.97 -14.75
CA ARG A 124 29.13 -1.94 -13.64
C ARG A 124 29.26 -1.25 -12.29
N THR A 125 30.10 -0.23 -12.14
CA THR A 125 30.18 0.55 -10.90
C THR A 125 28.88 1.28 -10.62
N ASP A 126 28.25 1.90 -11.62
CA ASP A 126 26.92 2.52 -11.46
C ASP A 126 25.88 1.51 -10.97
N LEU A 127 25.83 0.31 -11.59
CA LEU A 127 24.94 -0.78 -11.17
C LEU A 127 25.16 -1.19 -9.70
N VAL A 128 26.42 -1.22 -9.24
CA VAL A 128 26.76 -1.54 -7.84
C VAL A 128 26.28 -0.43 -6.90
N PHE A 129 26.52 0.84 -7.21
CA PHE A 129 26.03 1.97 -6.42
C PHE A 129 24.49 1.98 -6.29
N PHE A 130 23.77 1.67 -7.36
CA PHE A 130 22.31 1.55 -7.32
C PHE A 130 21.80 0.35 -6.52
N SER A 131 22.60 -0.71 -6.37
CA SER A 131 22.22 -1.92 -5.62
C SER A 131 22.50 -1.85 -4.11
N TYR A 132 23.42 -0.98 -3.67
CA TYR A 132 23.80 -0.83 -2.25
C TYR A 132 23.33 0.48 -1.60
N GLY A 133 22.68 1.39 -2.34
CA GLY A 133 22.08 2.62 -1.80
C GLY A 133 20.58 2.47 -1.48
N ILE A 134 20.27 1.92 -0.30
CA ILE A 134 18.94 2.02 0.38
C ILE A 134 19.19 2.50 1.81
#